data_AF-A0A6L8HZD6-F1
#
_entry.id   AF-A0A6L8HZD6-F1
#
_cell.length_a   1.000
_cell.length_b   1.000
_cell.length_c   1.000
_cell.angle_alpha   90.00
_cell.angle_beta   90.00
_cell.angle_gamma   90.00
#
_symmetry.space_group_name_H-M   'P 1'
#
loop_
_entity.id
_entity.type
_entity.pdbx_description
1 polymer ?
#
loop_
_entity_poly.entity_id
_entity_poly.type
_entity_poly.pdbx_seq_one_letter_code
_entity_poly.pdbx_strand_id
1 'polypeptide(L)'
;GQGGQQGQQQGDGERSLADRQRSLRQELNRQMQNLPGVGTPGGDAARESLGRAGDAMELAEEDLRNDDFAGALEDQADAIEALREGMRNLADQMAQQGQNQAGQQGAGNGWNNPGANRDPLGRDTGGGSRIGTDEHLLQGDDLQRRAREILDELRRRSGEMERSEEERDYLRRLLERF
;
A
#
# COMPACT_ATOMS: atom_id res chain seq x y z
N GLY A 1 -36.22 -35.72 0.80
CA GLY A 1 -35.18 -35.09 -0.03
C GLY A 1 -35.48 -33.61 -0.13
N GLN A 2 -34.45 -32.77 0.05
CA GLN A 2 -34.30 -31.45 -0.56
C GLN A 2 -32.97 -30.86 -0.06
N GLY A 3 -31.98 -30.88 -0.96
CA GLY A 3 -30.80 -30.03 -0.88
C GLY A 3 -30.95 -28.89 -1.88
N GLY A 4 -30.15 -27.84 -1.70
CA GLY A 4 -29.94 -26.81 -2.71
C GLY A 4 -30.16 -25.39 -2.20
N GLN A 5 -29.20 -24.85 -1.46
CA GLN A 5 -29.04 -23.41 -1.25
C GLN A 5 -27.59 -23.10 -0.82
N GLN A 6 -26.63 -23.52 -1.64
CA GLN A 6 -25.23 -23.08 -1.57
C GLN A 6 -24.80 -22.79 -3.00
N GLY A 7 -24.71 -21.51 -3.36
CA GLY A 7 -24.39 -21.11 -4.74
C GLY A 7 -24.53 -19.61 -5.02
N GLN A 8 -25.20 -18.83 -4.15
CA GLN A 8 -25.48 -17.42 -4.44
C GLN A 8 -24.39 -16.42 -3.98
N GLN A 9 -23.29 -16.86 -3.35
CA GLN A 9 -22.35 -15.95 -2.67
C GLN A 9 -21.00 -15.76 -3.38
N GLN A 10 -20.70 -16.55 -4.42
CA GLN A 10 -19.44 -16.41 -5.19
C GLN A 10 -19.52 -15.29 -6.25
N GLY A 11 -20.69 -15.09 -6.88
CA GLY A 11 -20.84 -14.14 -7.99
C GLY A 11 -20.76 -12.65 -7.66
N ASP A 12 -20.98 -12.23 -6.41
CA ASP A 12 -20.85 -10.82 -6.00
C ASP A 12 -19.40 -10.43 -5.67
N GLY A 13 -18.60 -11.38 -5.15
CA GLY A 13 -17.18 -11.17 -4.82
C GLY A 13 -16.31 -11.05 -6.07
N GLU A 14 -16.53 -11.90 -7.07
CA GLU A 14 -15.80 -11.91 -8.34
C GLU A 14 -16.07 -10.65 -9.17
N ARG A 15 -17.33 -10.20 -9.25
CA ARG A 15 -17.68 -8.93 -9.91
C ARG A 15 -16.98 -7.75 -9.25
N SER A 16 -16.96 -7.74 -7.92
CA SER A 16 -16.27 -6.71 -7.12
C SER A 16 -14.75 -6.72 -7.33
N LEU A 17 -14.14 -7.90 -7.54
CA LEU A 17 -12.71 -8.02 -7.80
C LEU A 17 -12.35 -7.55 -9.22
N ALA A 18 -13.10 -7.95 -10.23
CA ALA A 18 -12.91 -7.50 -11.60
C ALA A 18 -13.04 -5.97 -11.72
N ASP A 19 -13.99 -5.36 -11.00
CA ASP A 19 -14.15 -3.90 -10.95
C ASP A 19 -12.95 -3.20 -10.30
N ARG A 20 -12.40 -3.78 -9.22
CA ARG A 20 -11.16 -3.28 -8.59
C ARG A 20 -9.98 -3.38 -9.55
N GLN A 21 -9.81 -4.50 -10.24
CA GLN A 21 -8.71 -4.70 -11.20
C GLN A 21 -8.79 -3.70 -12.36
N ARG A 22 -9.99 -3.50 -12.93
CA ARG A 22 -10.21 -2.47 -13.96
C ARG A 22 -9.86 -1.07 -13.47
N SER A 23 -10.28 -0.73 -12.26
CA SER A 23 -9.98 0.58 -11.66
C SER A 23 -8.47 0.77 -11.43
N LEU A 24 -7.78 -0.29 -10.98
CA LEU A 24 -6.34 -0.27 -10.76
C LEU A 24 -5.57 -0.08 -12.07
N ARG A 25 -5.91 -0.84 -13.13
CA ARG A 25 -5.30 -0.68 -14.46
C ARG A 25 -5.49 0.73 -15.02
N GLN A 26 -6.67 1.33 -14.81
CA GLN A 26 -6.94 2.71 -15.24
C GLN A 26 -6.10 3.72 -14.46
N GLU A 27 -5.92 3.51 -13.16
CA GLU A 27 -5.08 4.36 -12.31
C GLU A 27 -3.61 4.24 -12.71
N LEU A 28 -3.11 3.02 -12.92
CA LEU A 28 -1.73 2.76 -13.32
C LEU A 28 -1.43 3.37 -14.70
N ASN A 29 -2.37 3.29 -15.64
CA ASN A 29 -2.28 3.99 -16.92
C ASN A 29 -2.26 5.51 -16.76
N ARG A 30 -3.09 6.08 -15.87
CA ARG A 30 -3.07 7.53 -15.59
C ARG A 30 -1.74 7.97 -14.98
N GLN A 31 -1.18 7.17 -14.08
CA GLN A 31 0.13 7.43 -13.48
C GLN A 31 1.25 7.39 -14.53
N MET A 32 1.24 6.41 -15.44
CA MET A 32 2.18 6.36 -16.57
C MET A 32 2.10 7.59 -17.48
N GLN A 33 0.89 8.08 -17.75
CA GLN A 33 0.68 9.27 -18.60
C GLN A 33 1.14 10.56 -17.92
N ASN A 34 0.99 10.65 -16.61
CA ASN A 34 1.38 11.82 -15.80
C ASN A 34 2.82 11.73 -15.28
N LEU A 35 3.59 10.73 -15.68
CA LEU A 35 4.92 10.48 -15.15
C LEU A 35 5.88 11.62 -15.56
N PRO A 36 6.49 12.33 -14.60
CA PRO A 36 7.45 13.38 -14.90
C PRO A 36 8.76 12.78 -15.43
N GLY A 37 9.53 13.58 -16.17
CA GLY A 37 10.80 13.13 -16.75
C GLY A 37 10.65 12.36 -18.06
N VAL A 38 9.57 12.59 -18.82
CA VAL A 38 9.42 12.07 -20.20
C VAL A 38 10.66 12.44 -21.03
N GLY A 39 11.30 11.45 -21.65
CA GLY A 39 12.52 11.64 -22.44
C GLY A 39 13.80 11.79 -21.62
N THR A 40 13.75 11.44 -20.33
CA THR A 40 14.94 11.31 -19.47
C THR A 40 15.19 9.84 -19.15
N PRO A 41 16.44 9.42 -18.93
CA PRO A 41 16.76 8.02 -18.63
C PRO A 41 15.96 7.45 -17.45
N GLY A 42 15.81 8.21 -16.36
CA GLY A 42 15.06 7.74 -15.19
C GLY A 42 13.54 7.72 -15.39
N GLY A 43 12.99 8.65 -16.19
CA GLY A 43 11.57 8.63 -16.54
C GLY A 43 11.21 7.51 -17.52
N ASP A 44 12.11 7.20 -18.46
CA ASP A 44 11.94 6.08 -19.40
C ASP A 44 12.04 4.73 -18.67
N ALA A 45 13.01 4.57 -17.76
CA ALA A 45 13.12 3.39 -16.90
C ALA A 45 11.90 3.23 -15.98
N ALA A 46 11.41 4.31 -15.39
CA ALA A 46 10.20 4.27 -14.56
C ALA A 46 8.96 3.87 -15.37
N ARG A 47 8.83 4.34 -16.62
CA ARG A 47 7.76 3.92 -17.53
C ARG A 47 7.84 2.44 -17.89
N GLU A 48 9.04 1.94 -18.16
CA GLU A 48 9.26 0.52 -18.44
C GLU A 48 8.84 -0.36 -17.26
N SER A 49 9.27 0.00 -16.04
CA SER A 49 8.89 -0.74 -14.83
C SER A 49 7.37 -0.69 -14.58
N LEU A 50 6.71 0.43 -14.84
CA LEU A 50 5.24 0.52 -14.76
C LEU A 50 4.55 -0.36 -15.82
N GLY A 51 5.12 -0.48 -17.02
CA GLY A 51 4.65 -1.42 -18.04
C GLY A 51 4.73 -2.86 -17.57
N ARG A 52 5.91 -3.30 -17.07
CA ARG A 52 6.10 -4.65 -16.49
C ARG A 52 5.12 -4.93 -15.34
N ALA A 53 4.87 -3.93 -14.49
CA ALA A 53 3.89 -4.07 -13.42
C ALA A 53 2.47 -4.29 -13.95
N GLY A 54 2.09 -3.61 -15.03
CA GLY A 54 0.81 -3.80 -15.70
C GLY A 54 0.65 -5.18 -16.30
N ASP A 55 1.70 -5.68 -16.97
CA ASP A 55 1.72 -7.02 -17.57
C ASP A 55 1.62 -8.12 -16.49
N ALA A 56 2.38 -8.00 -15.40
CA ALA A 56 2.31 -8.95 -14.28
C ALA A 56 0.93 -8.95 -13.60
N MET A 57 0.29 -7.79 -13.45
CA MET A 57 -1.11 -7.74 -12.95
C MET A 57 -2.11 -8.41 -13.89
N GLU A 58 -1.85 -8.42 -15.20
CA GLU A 58 -2.68 -9.11 -16.18
C GLU A 58 -2.57 -10.63 -16.08
N LEU A 59 -1.34 -11.12 -15.90
CA LEU A 59 -1.09 -12.54 -15.63
C LEU A 59 -1.76 -12.97 -14.31
N ALA A 60 -1.61 -12.18 -13.24
CA ALA A 60 -2.28 -12.46 -11.97
C ALA A 60 -3.82 -12.56 -12.11
N GLU A 61 -4.42 -11.75 -12.97
CA GLU A 61 -5.86 -11.80 -13.25
C GLU A 61 -6.26 -13.06 -14.05
N GLU A 62 -5.41 -13.51 -14.98
CA GLU A 62 -5.60 -14.77 -15.70
C GLU A 62 -5.51 -15.96 -14.76
N ASP A 63 -4.49 -16.00 -13.90
CA ASP A 63 -4.28 -17.05 -12.92
C ASP A 63 -5.45 -17.14 -11.93
N LEU A 64 -5.93 -15.99 -11.43
CA LEU A 64 -7.14 -15.95 -10.60
C LEU A 64 -8.38 -16.49 -11.30
N ARG A 65 -8.52 -16.28 -12.63
CA ARG A 65 -9.64 -16.83 -13.42
C ARG A 65 -9.52 -18.33 -13.66
N ASN A 66 -8.29 -18.86 -13.61
CA ASN A 66 -7.98 -20.28 -13.78
C ASN A 66 -7.90 -21.05 -12.45
N ASP A 67 -8.29 -20.43 -11.33
CA ASP A 67 -8.17 -20.96 -9.97
C ASP A 67 -6.70 -21.25 -9.53
N ASP A 68 -5.71 -20.64 -10.20
CA ASP A 68 -4.30 -20.73 -9.82
C ASP A 68 -3.93 -19.60 -8.85
N PHE A 69 -4.27 -19.79 -7.57
CA PHE A 69 -3.98 -18.78 -6.55
C PHE A 69 -2.48 -18.65 -6.23
N ALA A 70 -1.68 -19.68 -6.51
CA ALA A 70 -0.25 -19.64 -6.25
C ALA A 70 0.46 -18.80 -7.31
N GLY A 71 0.16 -19.05 -8.59
CA GLY A 71 0.65 -18.24 -9.71
C GLY A 71 0.21 -16.78 -9.58
N ALA A 72 -1.07 -16.54 -9.29
CA ALA A 72 -1.60 -15.19 -9.09
C ALA A 72 -0.87 -14.38 -7.99
N LEU A 73 -0.42 -15.06 -6.92
CA LEU A 73 0.32 -14.40 -5.83
C LEU A 73 1.76 -14.07 -6.24
N GLU A 74 2.39 -14.95 -7.03
CA GLU A 74 3.73 -14.73 -7.59
C GLU A 74 3.72 -13.55 -8.57
N ASP A 75 2.79 -13.55 -9.52
CA ASP A 75 2.59 -12.45 -10.47
C ASP A 75 2.28 -11.11 -9.77
N GLN A 76 1.48 -11.15 -8.70
CA GLN A 76 1.20 -9.96 -7.90
C GLN A 76 2.46 -9.45 -7.18
N ALA A 77 3.35 -10.34 -6.72
CA ALA A 77 4.62 -9.94 -6.12
C ALA A 77 5.55 -9.28 -7.16
N ASP A 78 5.63 -9.84 -8.36
CA ASP A 78 6.39 -9.29 -9.48
C ASP A 78 5.89 -7.89 -9.87
N ALA A 79 4.57 -7.71 -9.92
CA ALA A 79 3.97 -6.40 -10.16
C ALA A 79 4.42 -5.37 -9.11
N ILE A 80 4.41 -5.74 -7.83
CA ILE A 80 4.83 -4.86 -6.74
C ILE A 80 6.33 -4.55 -6.82
N GLU A 81 7.16 -5.52 -7.18
CA GLU A 81 8.59 -5.31 -7.36
C GLU A 81 8.89 -4.33 -8.49
N ALA A 82 8.24 -4.50 -9.64
CA ALA A 82 8.37 -3.60 -10.77
C ALA A 82 7.91 -2.17 -10.42
N LEU A 83 6.79 -2.02 -9.69
CA LEU A 83 6.37 -0.70 -9.18
C LEU A 83 7.43 -0.05 -8.30
N ARG A 84 8.05 -0.82 -7.39
CA ARG A 84 9.11 -0.31 -6.50
C ARG A 84 10.35 0.10 -7.28
N GLU A 85 10.72 -0.65 -8.30
CA GLU A 85 11.83 -0.33 -9.20
C GLU A 85 11.57 0.99 -9.93
N GLY A 86 10.38 1.15 -10.52
CA GLY A 86 10.00 2.38 -11.22
C GLY A 86 10.04 3.60 -10.30
N MET A 87 9.56 3.47 -9.06
CA MET A 87 9.64 4.54 -8.07
C MET A 87 11.08 4.91 -7.68
N ARG A 88 11.99 3.92 -7.56
CA ARG A 88 13.41 4.18 -7.29
C ARG A 88 14.06 4.95 -8.44
N ASN A 89 13.85 4.50 -9.68
CA ASN A 89 14.35 5.19 -10.88
C ASN A 89 13.86 6.64 -10.96
N LEU A 90 12.59 6.88 -10.63
CA LEU A 90 12.01 8.22 -10.60
C LEU A 90 12.61 9.08 -9.48
N ALA A 91 12.80 8.52 -8.29
CA ALA A 91 13.42 9.21 -7.16
C ALA A 91 14.86 9.63 -7.47
N ASP A 92 15.65 8.74 -8.07
CA ASP A 92 17.03 9.02 -8.49
C ASP A 92 17.08 10.13 -9.54
N GLN A 93 16.15 10.15 -10.48
CA GLN A 93 16.02 11.21 -11.49
C GLN A 93 15.70 12.57 -10.87
N MET A 94 14.76 12.61 -9.91
CA MET A 94 14.38 13.86 -9.22
C MET A 94 15.52 14.39 -8.36
N ALA A 95 16.25 13.51 -7.66
CA ALA A 95 17.43 13.89 -6.87
C ALA A 95 18.52 14.54 -7.75
N GLN A 96 18.77 13.98 -8.94
CA GLN A 96 19.74 14.53 -9.90
C GLN A 96 19.30 15.91 -10.45
N GLN A 97 18.00 16.12 -10.72
CA GLN A 97 17.50 17.43 -11.13
C GLN A 97 17.62 18.48 -10.03
N GLY A 98 17.30 18.13 -8.77
CA GLY A 98 17.42 19.03 -7.63
C GLY A 98 18.86 19.48 -7.37
N GLN A 99 19.83 18.59 -7.59
CA GLN A 99 21.25 18.91 -7.41
C GLN A 99 21.77 19.89 -8.48
N ASN A 100 21.27 19.80 -9.72
CA ASN A 100 21.60 20.73 -10.80
C ASN A 100 21.02 22.14 -10.61
N GLN A 101 19.89 22.29 -9.88
CA GLN A 101 19.33 23.60 -9.55
C GLN A 101 20.11 24.31 -8.43
N ALA A 102 20.64 23.57 -7.45
CA ALA A 102 21.48 24.12 -6.40
C ALA A 102 22.86 24.61 -6.90
N GLY A 103 23.34 24.11 -8.04
CA GLY A 103 24.62 24.51 -8.64
C GLY A 103 24.63 25.86 -9.36
N GLN A 104 23.47 26.46 -9.65
CA GLN A 104 23.36 27.72 -10.40
C GLN A 104 22.98 28.95 -9.54
N GLN A 105 22.68 28.77 -8.26
CA GLN A 105 22.47 29.87 -7.30
C GLN A 105 23.30 29.61 -6.04
N GLY A 106 24.59 29.95 -6.08
CA GLY A 106 25.49 29.57 -4.98
C GLY A 106 26.76 30.40 -4.81
N ALA A 107 26.77 31.66 -5.25
CA ALA A 107 27.72 32.66 -4.76
C ALA A 107 26.93 33.75 -4.02
N GLY A 108 26.53 33.48 -2.78
CA GLY A 108 25.75 34.45 -2.01
C GLY A 108 25.21 33.91 -0.69
N ASN A 109 26.06 33.94 0.33
CA ASN A 109 25.72 34.17 1.75
C ASN A 109 24.51 33.45 2.38
N GLY A 110 24.84 32.55 3.30
CA GLY A 110 24.48 32.81 4.71
C GLY A 110 23.49 31.85 5.37
N TRP A 111 23.90 31.45 6.57
CA TRP A 111 23.08 31.00 7.71
C TRP A 111 22.69 29.52 7.81
N ASN A 112 23.57 28.80 8.53
CA ASN A 112 23.25 28.01 9.73
C ASN A 112 21.77 27.56 9.89
N ASN A 113 21.49 26.30 9.56
CA ASN A 113 20.42 25.54 10.20
C ASN A 113 20.87 24.08 10.41
N PRO A 114 21.21 23.64 11.63
CA PRO A 114 21.48 22.24 11.93
C PRO A 114 20.15 21.50 12.09
N GLY A 115 19.57 20.99 10.99
CA GLY A 115 18.31 20.25 11.09
C GLY A 115 17.75 19.64 9.80
N ALA A 116 18.53 19.53 8.72
CA ALA A 116 18.01 19.08 7.43
C ALA A 116 18.51 17.66 7.06
N ASN A 117 18.06 16.64 7.79
CA ASN A 117 17.96 15.26 7.26
C ASN A 117 16.50 15.00 6.83
N ARG A 118 15.97 15.90 6.01
CA ARG A 118 14.62 15.79 5.46
C ARG A 118 14.78 15.49 3.97
N ASP A 119 14.47 14.26 3.60
CA ASP A 119 14.49 13.81 2.21
C ASP A 119 13.49 14.64 1.37
N PRO A 120 13.71 14.81 0.05
CA PRO A 120 12.78 15.48 -0.88
C PRO A 120 11.30 15.07 -0.81
N LEU A 121 10.93 13.95 -0.18
CA LEU A 121 9.54 13.59 0.14
C LEU A 121 9.02 14.13 1.49
N GLY A 122 9.77 15.01 2.16
CA GLY A 122 9.37 15.60 3.45
C GLY A 122 9.36 14.62 4.62
N ARG A 123 9.99 13.44 4.48
CA ARG A 123 9.96 12.37 5.48
C ARG A 123 10.99 12.61 6.59
N ASP A 124 10.53 12.53 7.84
CA ASP A 124 11.41 12.49 9.01
C ASP A 124 11.96 11.05 9.16
N THR A 125 13.27 10.89 9.07
CA THR A 125 13.96 9.60 9.28
C THR A 125 14.25 9.41 10.76
N GLY A 126 13.19 9.31 11.56
CA GLY A 126 13.29 9.19 13.01
C GLY A 126 12.32 8.14 13.56
N GLY A 127 12.79 6.90 13.71
CA GLY A 127 12.12 5.86 14.49
C GLY A 127 11.14 4.99 13.69
N GLY A 128 11.47 3.71 13.55
CA GLY A 128 10.78 2.80 12.64
C GLY A 128 9.36 2.41 13.06
N SER A 129 8.46 2.36 12.08
CA SER A 129 7.60 1.20 11.80
C SER A 129 6.75 1.48 10.56
N ARG A 130 6.87 0.56 9.60
CA ARG A 130 5.80 -0.03 8.78
C ARG A 130 4.98 0.91 7.88
N ILE A 131 5.06 0.57 6.60
CA ILE A 131 4.24 0.96 5.47
C ILE A 131 2.74 0.83 5.82
N GLY A 132 1.97 1.90 5.60
CA GLY A 132 0.51 1.88 5.67
C GLY A 132 -0.07 3.30 5.66
N THR A 133 -0.79 3.63 4.60
CA THR A 133 -1.68 4.79 4.50
C THR A 133 -2.58 4.92 5.74
N ASP A 134 -2.84 6.17 6.17
CA ASP A 134 -3.72 6.60 7.30
C ASP A 134 -3.08 6.86 8.69
N GLU A 135 -1.76 6.74 8.87
CA GLU A 135 -1.16 6.95 10.21
C GLU A 135 -0.84 8.43 10.54
N HIS A 136 -0.87 9.33 9.54
CA HIS A 136 -0.53 10.75 9.75
C HIS A 136 -1.74 11.63 10.16
N LEU A 137 -2.92 11.03 10.37
CA LEU A 137 -4.12 11.73 10.85
C LEU A 137 -4.45 11.44 12.32
N LEU A 138 -3.77 10.50 12.95
CA LEU A 138 -4.04 10.11 14.33
C LEU A 138 -3.03 10.82 15.24
N GLN A 139 -3.39 12.04 15.69
CA GLN A 139 -2.72 12.64 16.85
C GLN A 139 -2.77 11.62 18.01
N GLY A 140 -1.73 11.58 18.85
CA GLY A 140 -1.62 10.59 19.92
C GLY A 140 -2.91 10.42 20.73
N ASP A 141 -3.64 11.49 21.01
CA ASP A 141 -4.92 11.42 21.73
C ASP A 141 -6.02 10.58 21.03
N ASP A 142 -6.05 10.54 19.69
CA ASP A 142 -6.97 9.70 18.91
C ASP A 142 -6.58 8.23 18.96
N LEU A 143 -5.28 7.92 18.97
CA LEU A 143 -4.80 6.54 19.07
C LEU A 143 -5.18 5.94 20.43
N GLN A 144 -5.00 6.67 21.52
CA GLN A 144 -5.36 6.17 22.85
C GLN A 144 -6.88 6.06 23.03
N ARG A 145 -7.68 6.92 22.38
CA ARG A 145 -9.14 6.78 22.34
C ARG A 145 -9.55 5.49 21.63
N ARG A 146 -9.00 5.25 20.44
CA ARG A 146 -9.31 4.06 19.64
C ARG A 146 -8.85 2.76 20.32
N ALA A 147 -7.69 2.79 20.98
CA ALA A 147 -7.22 1.65 21.77
C ALA A 147 -8.22 1.30 22.89
N ARG A 148 -8.79 2.30 23.57
CA ARG A 148 -9.82 2.08 24.61
C ARG A 148 -11.11 1.51 24.02
N GLU A 149 -11.58 2.04 22.89
CA GLU A 149 -12.77 1.53 22.19
C GLU A 149 -12.62 0.06 21.81
N ILE A 150 -11.44 -0.32 21.32
CA ILE A 150 -11.13 -1.72 20.97
C ILE A 150 -11.15 -2.60 22.23
N LEU A 151 -10.51 -2.17 23.31
CA LEU A 151 -10.48 -2.93 24.56
C LEU A 151 -11.88 -3.11 25.17
N ASP A 152 -12.70 -2.07 25.11
CA ASP A 152 -14.09 -2.10 25.58
C ASP A 152 -14.94 -3.08 24.76
N GLU A 153 -14.76 -3.07 23.43
CA GLU A 153 -15.44 -4.01 22.55
C GLU A 153 -14.99 -5.45 22.79
N LEU A 154 -13.68 -5.70 22.96
CA LEU A 154 -13.17 -7.03 23.31
C LEU A 154 -13.72 -7.53 24.65
N ARG A 155 -13.80 -6.66 25.68
CA ARG A 155 -14.38 -7.00 26.99
C ARG A 155 -15.87 -7.31 26.88
N ARG A 156 -16.65 -6.51 26.13
CA ARG A 156 -18.06 -6.78 25.86
C ARG A 156 -18.23 -8.15 25.19
N ARG A 157 -17.44 -8.39 24.14
CA ARG A 157 -17.53 -9.59 23.30
C ARG A 157 -17.12 -10.88 23.98
N SER A 158 -16.14 -10.83 24.88
CA SER A 158 -15.70 -11.98 25.68
C SER A 158 -16.72 -12.42 26.73
N GLY A 159 -17.67 -11.55 27.10
CA GLY A 159 -18.76 -11.83 28.02
C GLY A 159 -20.04 -12.37 27.36
N GLU A 160 -20.18 -12.25 26.04
CA GLU A 160 -21.34 -12.76 25.29
C GLU A 160 -21.39 -14.29 25.34
N MET A 161 -22.47 -14.86 25.91
CA MET A 161 -22.64 -16.32 26.04
C MET A 161 -23.10 -16.99 24.74
N GLU A 162 -23.63 -16.21 23.79
CA GLU A 162 -24.09 -16.71 22.49
C GLU A 162 -22.95 -17.00 21.51
N ARG A 163 -21.72 -16.53 21.80
CA ARG A 163 -20.53 -16.84 20.99
C ARG A 163 -19.95 -18.21 21.35
N SER A 164 -19.29 -18.82 20.38
CA SER A 164 -18.59 -20.09 20.59
C SER A 164 -17.52 -19.97 21.69
N GLU A 165 -17.26 -21.09 22.38
CA GLU A 165 -16.26 -21.13 23.45
C GLU A 165 -14.86 -20.80 22.94
N GLU A 166 -14.51 -21.28 21.74
CA GLU A 166 -13.22 -21.02 21.09
C GLU A 166 -13.00 -19.53 20.78
N GLU A 167 -14.03 -18.84 20.29
CA GLU A 167 -13.96 -17.39 20.03
C GLU A 167 -13.85 -16.60 21.33
N ARG A 168 -14.60 -16.98 22.37
CA ARG A 168 -14.51 -16.34 23.70
C ARG A 168 -13.10 -16.49 24.30
N ASP A 169 -12.48 -17.65 24.14
CA ASP A 169 -11.11 -17.91 24.61
C ASP A 169 -10.06 -17.16 23.79
N TYR A 170 -10.27 -16.99 22.48
CA TYR A 170 -9.44 -16.12 21.67
C TYR A 170 -9.51 -14.65 22.14
N LEU A 171 -10.72 -14.14 22.39
CA LEU A 171 -10.94 -12.77 22.87
C LEU A 171 -10.32 -12.53 24.25
N ARG A 172 -10.37 -13.51 25.16
CA ARG A 172 -9.70 -13.45 26.48
C ARG A 172 -8.18 -13.37 26.35
N ARG A 173 -7.58 -14.23 25.53
CA ARG A 173 -6.11 -14.21 25.28
C ARG A 173 -5.68 -12.91 24.64
N LEU A 174 -6.53 -12.29 23.82
CA LEU A 174 -6.24 -11.00 23.24
C LEU A 174 -6.26 -9.90 24.31
N LEU A 175 -7.25 -9.90 25.21
CA LEU A 175 -7.31 -8.97 26.36
C LEU A 175 -6.12 -9.11 27.33
N GLU A 176 -5.54 -10.29 27.49
CA GLU A 176 -4.37 -10.52 28.34
C GLU A 176 -3.05 -9.99 27.73
N ARG A 177 -3.00 -9.76 26.42
CA ARG A 177 -1.81 -9.33 25.69
C ARG A 177 -1.68 -7.82 25.54
N PHE A 178 -2.74 -7.09 25.84
CA PHE A 178 -2.78 -5.63 25.87
C PHE A 178 -2.66 -5.12 27.30
#